data_AF-A0A0E4H5K5-F1
#
_entry.id   AF-A0A0E4H5K5-F1
#
_cell.length_a   1.000
_cell.length_b   1.000
_cell.length_c   1.000
_cell.angle_alpha   90.00
_cell.angle_beta   90.00
_cell.angle_gamma   90.00
#
_symmetry.space_group_name_H-M   'P 1'
#
loop_
_entity.id
_entity.type
_entity.pdbx_description
1 polymer ?
#
loop_
_entity_poly.entity_id
_entity_poly.type
_entity_poly.pdbx_seq_one_letter_code
_entity_poly.pdbx_strand_id
1 'polypeptide(L)'
;MGLAPVGHVIALDPAALATAATGRPHRRKEHIPPGLAAKAAAAQLIQLQDSGSTMAESSPASVDSTVIDLSAYERAVQKRTLR
;
A
#
# COMPACT_ATOMS: atom_id res chain seq x y z
N MET A 1 3.31 36.52 -15.48
CA MET A 1 2.70 35.18 -15.44
C MET A 1 3.73 34.22 -14.86
N GLY A 2 3.61 33.87 -13.58
CA GLY A 2 4.52 32.93 -12.91
C GLY A 2 3.94 31.52 -12.94
N LEU A 3 4.66 30.57 -13.53
CA LEU A 3 4.30 29.16 -13.56
C LEU A 3 4.41 28.55 -12.16
N ALA A 4 3.39 27.80 -11.74
CA ALA A 4 3.35 27.08 -10.48
C ALA A 4 4.43 25.97 -10.41
N PRO A 5 4.92 25.61 -9.20
CA PRO A 5 6.12 24.79 -9.01
C PRO A 5 5.91 23.32 -9.35
N VAL A 6 6.86 22.75 -10.11
CA VAL A 6 6.95 21.32 -10.41
C VAL A 6 7.92 20.70 -9.39
N GLY A 7 7.37 20.00 -8.40
CA GLY A 7 8.13 19.34 -7.35
C GLY A 7 7.32 19.31 -6.08
N HIS A 8 6.71 18.16 -5.80
CA HIS A 8 6.08 17.91 -4.51
C HIS A 8 7.19 17.83 -3.46
N VAL A 9 7.56 18.98 -2.88
CA VAL A 9 8.56 19.04 -1.81
C VAL A 9 7.89 18.60 -0.52
N ILE A 10 8.14 17.35 -0.12
CA ILE A 10 7.88 16.91 1.25
C ILE A 10 9.14 17.22 2.06
N ALA A 11 9.32 18.48 2.43
CA ALA A 11 10.28 18.82 3.48
C ALA A 11 9.59 18.52 4.82
N LEU A 12 9.96 17.39 5.43
CA LEU A 12 9.54 17.09 6.80
C LEU A 12 10.31 18.00 7.76
N ASP A 13 9.59 18.84 8.50
CA ASP A 13 10.20 19.80 9.44
C ASP A 13 10.89 19.06 10.60
N PRO A 14 12.23 19.19 10.76
CA PRO A 14 12.97 18.60 11.87
C PRO A 14 12.52 19.10 13.25
N ALA A 15 12.02 20.34 13.35
CA ALA A 15 11.49 20.88 14.59
C ALA A 15 10.14 20.21 14.94
N ALA A 16 9.29 19.95 13.94
CA ALA A 16 8.08 19.16 14.11
C ALA A 16 8.39 17.70 14.54
N LEU A 17 9.42 17.08 13.97
CA LEU A 17 9.87 15.75 14.42
C LEU A 17 10.42 15.75 15.85
N ALA A 18 11.20 16.77 16.22
CA ALA A 18 11.79 16.87 17.56
C ALA A 18 10.75 17.12 18.66
N THR A 19 9.61 17.72 18.32
CA THR A 19 8.50 18.00 19.26
C THR A 19 7.46 16.90 19.32
N ALA A 20 7.55 15.88 18.45
CA ALA A 20 6.69 14.71 18.52
C ALA A 20 6.91 13.99 19.86
N ALA A 21 5.91 14.02 20.73
CA ALA A 21 5.99 13.40 22.05
C ALA A 21 6.06 11.86 21.91
N THR A 22 7.25 11.31 22.03
CA THR A 22 7.54 9.86 22.08
C THR A 22 7.43 9.29 23.51
N GLY A 23 6.75 10.03 24.41
CA GLY A 23 6.54 9.61 25.78
C GLY A 23 5.82 8.25 25.86
N ARG A 24 6.01 7.56 27.00
CA ARG A 24 5.38 6.26 27.23
C ARG A 24 3.88 6.36 26.97
N PRO A 25 3.31 5.56 26.04
CA PRO A 25 1.89 5.53 25.80
C PRO A 25 1.15 5.31 27.11
N HIS A 26 0.05 6.04 27.35
CA HIS A 26 -0.80 5.82 28.52
C HIS A 26 -1.15 4.32 28.63
N ARG A 27 -1.28 3.76 29.84
CA ARG A 27 -1.52 2.31 30.06
C ARG A 27 -2.63 1.70 29.18
N ARG A 28 -3.68 2.48 28.87
CA ARG A 28 -4.80 2.07 27.98
C ARG A 28 -4.45 2.04 26.48
N LYS A 29 -3.34 2.66 26.09
CA LYS A 29 -2.79 2.76 24.72
C LYS A 29 -1.49 1.95 24.57
N GLU A 30 -1.07 1.23 25.60
CA GLU A 30 0.09 0.34 25.48
C GLU A 30 -0.27 -0.85 24.59
N HIS A 31 0.57 -1.10 23.59
CA HIS A 31 0.39 -2.23 22.70
C HIS A 31 0.66 -3.53 23.48
N ILE A 32 -0.31 -4.43 23.50
CA ILE A 32 -0.15 -5.75 24.12
C ILE A 32 0.78 -6.58 23.24
N PRO A 33 1.87 -7.16 23.76
CA PRO A 33 2.73 -8.03 22.95
C PRO A 33 1.91 -9.19 22.38
N PRO A 34 2.15 -9.59 21.12
CA PRO A 34 1.45 -10.73 20.54
C PRO A 34 1.71 -11.99 21.38
N GLY A 35 0.64 -12.74 21.65
CA GLY A 35 0.72 -13.99 22.40
C GLY A 35 1.53 -15.06 21.66
N LEU A 36 1.86 -16.14 22.37
CA LEU A 36 2.66 -17.25 21.83
C LEU A 36 2.05 -17.84 20.55
N ALA A 37 0.72 -18.05 20.56
CA ALA A 37 0.00 -18.56 19.39
C ALA A 37 0.09 -17.62 18.18
N ALA A 38 -0.01 -16.30 18.39
CA ALA A 38 0.12 -15.31 17.32
C ALA A 38 1.53 -15.30 16.71
N LYS A 39 2.56 -15.44 17.55
CA LYS A 39 3.95 -15.57 17.06
C LYS A 39 4.18 -16.87 16.27
N ALA A 40 3.62 -17.99 16.74
CA ALA A 40 3.71 -19.27 16.05
C ALA A 40 2.99 -19.26 14.69
N ALA A 41 1.84 -18.59 14.60
CA ALA A 41 1.13 -18.41 13.34
C ALA A 41 1.94 -17.55 12.35
N ALA A 42 2.55 -16.45 12.82
CA ALA A 42 3.41 -15.60 11.98
C ALA A 42 4.63 -16.37 11.44
N ALA A 43 5.28 -17.21 12.26
CA ALA A 43 6.39 -18.03 11.83
C ALA A 43 5.99 -19.02 10.71
N GLN A 44 4.79 -19.61 10.79
CA GLN A 44 4.26 -20.50 9.76
C GLN A 44 3.99 -19.74 8.44
N LEU A 45 3.45 -18.53 8.51
CA LEU A 45 3.22 -17.69 7.32
C LEU A 45 4.53 -17.30 6.63
N ILE A 46 5.56 -16.92 7.40
CA ILE A 46 6.89 -16.58 6.87
C ILE A 46 7.51 -17.82 6.20
N GLN A 47 7.48 -18.99 6.85
CA GLN A 47 7.98 -20.23 6.27
C GLN A 47 7.25 -20.62 4.97
N LEU A 48 5.94 -20.39 4.90
CA LEU A 48 5.15 -20.68 3.70
C LEU A 48 5.51 -19.74 2.53
N GLN A 49 5.84 -18.48 2.83
CA GLN A 49 6.31 -17.50 1.85
C GLN A 49 7.73 -17.84 1.34
N ASP A 50 8.62 -18.24 2.24
CA ASP A 50 10.02 -18.58 1.91
C ASP A 50 10.14 -19.91 1.14
N SER A 51 9.22 -20.85 1.35
CA SER A 51 9.25 -22.19 0.75
C SER A 51 8.68 -22.26 -0.68
N GLY A 52 8.37 -21.11 -1.29
CA GLY A 52 8.03 -21.06 -2.72
C GLY A 52 6.68 -21.69 -3.08
N SER A 53 5.61 -21.27 -2.41
CA SER A 53 4.26 -21.45 -2.94
C SER A 53 3.62 -20.09 -3.17
N THR A 54 3.51 -19.74 -4.44
CA THR A 54 2.47 -18.91 -5.03
C THR A 54 1.09 -19.40 -4.61
N MET A 55 0.72 -19.23 -3.34
CA MET A 55 -0.66 -18.99 -2.96
C MET A 55 -0.74 -17.49 -2.80
N ALA A 56 -0.74 -16.83 -3.96
CA ALA A 56 -1.40 -15.56 -4.09
C ALA A 56 -2.79 -15.77 -3.50
N GLU A 57 -3.01 -15.21 -2.31
CA GLU A 57 -4.28 -14.56 -2.05
C GLU A 57 -4.66 -13.92 -3.38
N SER A 58 -5.84 -14.25 -3.90
CA SER A 58 -6.39 -13.55 -5.04
C SER A 58 -6.69 -12.11 -4.60
N SER A 59 -5.62 -11.34 -4.37
CA SER A 59 -5.61 -9.93 -4.67
C SER A 59 -6.12 -9.84 -6.09
N PRO A 60 -7.08 -8.93 -6.39
CA PRO A 60 -7.38 -8.64 -7.78
C PRO A 60 -6.03 -8.37 -8.45
N ALA A 61 -5.77 -9.09 -9.55
CA ALA A 61 -4.51 -9.11 -10.27
C ALA A 61 -3.75 -7.80 -10.06
N SER A 62 -2.58 -7.86 -9.43
CA SER A 62 -1.71 -6.71 -9.24
C SER A 62 -1.68 -5.95 -10.56
N VAL A 63 -2.35 -4.79 -10.60
CA VAL A 63 -2.56 -3.99 -11.82
C VAL A 63 -1.25 -3.29 -12.22
N ASP A 64 -0.13 -3.70 -11.65
CA ASP A 64 1.14 -2.97 -11.63
C ASP A 64 1.86 -2.96 -12.99
N SER A 65 1.34 -3.61 -14.03
CA SER A 65 1.78 -3.32 -15.41
C SER A 65 0.78 -3.65 -16.51
N THR A 66 -0.52 -3.73 -16.20
CA THR A 66 -1.49 -3.78 -17.29
C THR A 66 -1.66 -2.37 -17.82
N VAL A 67 -0.83 -2.00 -18.82
CA VAL A 67 -1.02 -0.78 -19.59
C VAL A 67 -2.35 -0.91 -20.32
N ILE A 68 -3.38 -0.29 -19.76
CA ILE A 68 -4.69 -0.22 -20.39
C ILE A 68 -4.58 0.83 -21.50
N ASP A 69 -4.57 0.39 -22.75
CA ASP A 69 -4.71 1.30 -23.89
C ASP A 69 -6.16 1.81 -23.96
N LEU A 70 -6.38 3.00 -23.41
CA LEU A 70 -7.69 3.66 -23.41
C LEU A 70 -8.24 3.86 -24.83
N SER A 71 -7.38 3.99 -25.84
CA SER A 71 -7.82 4.18 -27.23
C SER A 71 -8.48 2.92 -27.81
N ALA A 72 -8.03 1.73 -27.37
CA ALA A 72 -8.66 0.47 -27.74
C ALA A 72 -10.07 0.34 -27.12
N TYR A 73 -10.25 0.82 -25.89
CA TYR A 73 -11.55 0.83 -25.22
C TYR A 73 -12.55 1.77 -25.90
N GLU A 74 -12.15 2.99 -26.27
CA GLU A 74 -13.02 3.96 -26.95
C GLU A 74 -13.58 3.42 -28.29
N ARG A 75 -12.71 2.80 -29.11
CA ARG A 75 -13.11 2.18 -30.38
C ARG A 75 -14.13 1.06 -30.18
N ALA A 76 -13.99 0.28 -29.10
CA ALA A 76 -14.93 -0.80 -28.78
C ALA A 76 -16.31 -0.24 -28.37
N VAL A 77 -16.34 0.85 -27.61
CA VAL A 77 -17.59 1.52 -27.22
C VAL A 77 -18.32 2.08 -28.45
N GLN A 78 -17.60 2.77 -29.34
CA GLN A 78 -18.19 3.36 -30.56
C GLN A 78 -18.78 2.30 -31.51
N LYS A 79 -18.15 1.13 -31.63
CA LYS A 79 -18.71 0.00 -32.40
C LYS A 79 -20.01 -0.56 -31.84
N ARG A 80 -20.26 -0.37 -30.54
CA ARG A 80 -21.49 -0.83 -29.88
C ARG A 80 -22.65 0.15 -30.03
N THR A 81 -22.36 1.45 -30.15
CA THR A 81 -23.37 2.51 -30.26
C THR A 81 -23.83 2.77 -31.68
N LEU A 82 -23.09 2.34 -32.70
CA LEU A 82 -23.53 2.32 -34.08
C LEU A 82 -24.34 1.05 -34.35
N ARG A 83 -25.63 1.10 -33.99
CA ARG A 83 -26.70 0.25 -34.49
C ARG A 83 -27.53 1.05 -35.49
#